data_AF-A0A350BQM0-F1
#
_entry.id   AF-A0A350BQM0-F1
#
_cell.length_a   1.000
_cell.length_b   1.000
_cell.length_c   1.000
_cell.angle_alpha   90.00
_cell.angle_beta   90.00
_cell.angle_gamma   90.00
#
_symmetry.space_group_name_H-M   'P 1'
#
loop_
_entity.id
_entity.type
_entity.pdbx_description
1 polymer ?
#
loop_
_entity_poly.entity_id
_entity_poly.type
_entity_poly.pdbx_seq_one_letter_code
_entity_poly.pdbx_strand_id
1 'polypeptide(L)'
;MDFKTIIVVVLGIAVVSWFTPTPMELQDRFKSGQDYYASRDYHRAIEQFDVIIDSESGLLEEDSIRVSLLNNEINVGVRSAAYYQKGNAFRSLGMTDSAIT
;
A
#
# COMPACT_ATOMS: atom_id res chain seq x y z
N MET A 1 16.17 3.59 34.18
CA MET A 1 14.77 3.34 33.78
C MET A 1 14.19 2.28 34.70
N ASP A 2 13.02 2.50 35.28
CA ASP A 2 12.35 1.50 36.11
C ASP A 2 11.47 0.57 35.24
N PHE A 3 11.07 -0.57 35.81
CA PHE A 3 10.32 -1.62 35.09
C PHE A 3 8.98 -1.11 34.54
N LYS A 4 8.34 -0.19 35.28
CA LYS A 4 7.09 0.46 34.86
C LYS A 4 7.30 1.34 33.62
N THR A 5 8.39 2.11 33.57
CA THR A 5 8.73 2.91 32.38
C THR A 5 9.05 2.02 31.19
N ILE A 6 9.78 0.91 31.39
CA ILE A 6 10.08 -0.05 30.32
C ILE A 6 8.78 -0.63 29.74
N ILE A 7 7.83 -1.05 30.58
CA ILE A 7 6.54 -1.58 30.14
C ILE A 7 5.75 -0.54 29.33
N VAL A 8 5.67 0.70 29.81
CA VAL A 8 4.93 1.77 29.12
C VAL A 8 5.54 2.06 27.74
N VAL A 9 6.88 2.09 27.64
CA VAL A 9 7.57 2.31 26.37
C VAL A 9 7.36 1.14 25.40
N VAL A 10 7.49 -0.11 25.87
CA VAL A 10 7.29 -1.30 25.03
C VAL A 10 5.85 -1.41 24.53
N LEU A 11 4.86 -1.18 25.41
CA LEU A 11 3.44 -1.17 25.01
C LEU A 11 3.12 -0.01 24.06
N GLY A 12 3.70 1.17 24.29
CA GLY A 12 3.56 2.31 23.39
C GLY A 12 4.06 2.01 21.98
N ILE A 13 5.25 1.40 21.86
CA ILE A 13 5.83 0.99 20.57
C ILE A 13 4.98 -0.10 19.91
N ALA A 14 4.51 -1.09 20.67
CA ALA A 14 3.68 -2.17 20.15
C ALA A 14 2.35 -1.67 19.58
N VAL A 15 1.69 -0.72 20.26
CA VAL A 15 0.44 -0.12 19.80
C VAL A 15 0.66 0.66 18.50
N VAL A 16 1.72 1.45 18.40
CA VAL A 16 2.04 2.20 17.16
C VAL A 16 2.33 1.25 15.99
N SER A 17 3.09 0.17 16.23
CA SER A 17 3.37 -0.83 15.18
C SER A 17 2.13 -1.57 14.68
N TRP A 18 1.09 -1.73 15.52
CA TRP A 18 -0.16 -2.38 15.10
C TRP A 18 -0.94 -1.57 14.06
N PHE A 19 -0.78 -0.25 14.05
CA PHE A 19 -1.50 0.65 13.16
C PHE A 19 -0.70 1.06 11.92
N THR A 20 0.56 0.65 11.78
CA THR A 20 1.40 1.03 10.64
C THR A 20 1.73 -0.22 9.81
N PRO A 21 1.23 -0.34 8.57
CA PRO A 21 1.51 -1.52 7.75
C PRO A 21 3.01 -1.64 7.47
N THR A 22 3.51 -2.87 7.54
CA THR A 22 4.91 -3.18 7.27
C THR A 22 5.22 -3.09 5.77
N PRO A 23 6.51 -2.90 5.39
CA PRO A 23 6.92 -2.96 3.98
C PRO A 23 6.51 -4.23 3.25
N MET A 24 6.46 -5.37 3.95
CA MET A 24 6.05 -6.64 3.36
C MET A 24 4.54 -6.67 3.12
N GLU A 25 3.73 -6.20 4.08
CA GLU A 25 2.28 -6.09 3.90
C GLU A 25 1.91 -5.17 2.73
N LEU A 26 2.61 -4.04 2.55
CA LEU A 26 2.35 -3.15 1.41
C LEU A 26 2.71 -3.80 0.06
N GLN A 27 3.78 -4.59 -0.01
CA GLN A 27 4.12 -5.38 -1.20
C GLN A 27 3.10 -6.48 -1.48
N ASP A 28 2.64 -7.18 -0.45
CA ASP A 28 1.62 -8.24 -0.56
C ASP A 28 0.28 -7.68 -1.02
N ARG A 29 -0.13 -6.51 -0.49
CA ARG A 29 -1.29 -5.76 -0.96
C ARG A 29 -1.15 -5.38 -2.43
N PHE A 30 0.02 -4.88 -2.83
CA PHE A 30 0.26 -4.50 -4.21
C PHE A 30 0.12 -5.70 -5.16
N LYS A 31 0.73 -6.83 -4.80
CA LYS A 31 0.62 -8.09 -5.53
C LYS A 31 -0.84 -8.56 -5.60
N SER A 32 -1.57 -8.53 -4.49
CA SER A 32 -2.98 -8.91 -4.47
C SER A 32 -3.83 -8.02 -5.39
N GLY A 33 -3.54 -6.71 -5.43
CA GLY A 33 -4.18 -5.78 -6.37
C GLY A 33 -3.90 -6.14 -7.83
N GLN A 34 -2.67 -6.51 -8.17
CA GLN A 34 -2.32 -7.01 -9.51
C GLN A 34 -3.05 -8.32 -9.86
N ASP A 35 -3.16 -9.26 -8.91
CA ASP A 35 -3.85 -10.53 -9.10
C ASP A 35 -5.36 -10.33 -9.37
N TYR A 36 -6.01 -9.41 -8.63
CA TYR A 36 -7.40 -9.02 -8.89
C TYR A 36 -7.57 -8.30 -10.22
N TYR A 37 -6.65 -7.38 -10.57
CA TYR A 37 -6.66 -6.69 -11.85
C TYR A 37 -6.54 -7.68 -13.03
N ALA A 38 -5.62 -8.63 -12.94
CA ALA A 38 -5.43 -9.68 -13.95
C ALA A 38 -6.68 -10.57 -14.09
N SER A 39 -7.41 -10.78 -12.99
CA SER A 39 -8.68 -11.51 -12.95
C SER A 39 -9.89 -10.67 -13.39
N ARG A 40 -9.68 -9.41 -13.79
CA ARG A 40 -10.72 -8.41 -14.14
C ARG A 40 -11.67 -8.04 -13.00
N ASP A 41 -11.31 -8.34 -11.75
CA ASP A 41 -12.01 -7.85 -10.57
C ASP A 41 -11.45 -6.48 -10.18
N TYR A 42 -11.79 -5.47 -11.00
CA TYR A 42 -11.20 -4.14 -10.87
C TYR A 42 -11.61 -3.43 -9.57
N HIS A 43 -12.79 -3.72 -9.03
CA HIS A 43 -13.22 -3.16 -7.75
C HIS A 43 -12.33 -3.64 -6.61
N ARG A 44 -12.10 -4.95 -6.49
CA ARG A 44 -11.17 -5.48 -5.47
C ARG A 44 -9.72 -5.06 -5.70
N ALA A 45 -9.32 -4.89 -6.97
CA ALA A 45 -8.00 -4.35 -7.28
C ALA A 45 -7.84 -2.93 -6.70
N ILE A 46 -8.84 -2.05 -6.93
CA ILE A 46 -8.86 -0.69 -6.38
C ILE A 46 -8.80 -0.71 -4.85
N GLU A 47 -9.60 -1.56 -4.20
CA GLU A 47 -9.57 -1.69 -2.73
C GLU A 47 -8.16 -2.02 -2.19
N GLN A 48 -7.40 -2.89 -2.88
CA GLN A 48 -6.03 -3.19 -2.45
C GLN A 48 -5.07 -2.02 -2.65
N PHE A 49 -5.22 -1.27 -3.75
CA PHE A 49 -4.38 -0.11 -4.02
C PHE A 49 -4.72 1.06 -3.07
N ASP A 50 -5.98 1.23 -2.69
CA ASP A 50 -6.41 2.23 -1.71
C ASP A 50 -5.76 2.01 -0.35
N VAL A 51 -5.69 0.77 0.13
CA VAL A 51 -4.99 0.44 1.40
C VAL A 51 -3.52 0.90 1.39
N ILE A 52 -2.85 0.87 0.24
CA ILE A 52 -1.46 1.32 0.09
C ILE A 52 -1.37 2.85 0.00
N ILE A 53 -2.33 3.47 -0.69
CA ILE A 53 -2.37 4.94 -0.84
C ILE A 53 -2.69 5.60 0.51
N ASP A 54 -3.61 5.02 1.26
CA ASP A 54 -4.10 5.54 2.53
C ASP A 54 -3.20 5.17 3.72
N SER A 55 -2.12 4.41 3.52
CA SER A 55 -1.23 3.97 4.61
C SER A 55 -0.33 5.07 5.19
N GLU A 56 -0.64 6.34 4.92
CA GLU A 56 0.21 7.49 5.22
C GLU A 56 0.59 7.54 6.69
N SER A 57 1.88 7.38 6.95
CA SER A 57 2.46 7.43 8.29
C SER A 57 3.70 8.28 8.27
N GLY A 58 3.81 9.21 9.21
CA GLY A 58 5.03 10.01 9.42
C GLY A 58 6.27 9.17 9.82
N LEU A 59 6.12 7.85 9.98
CA LEU A 59 7.18 6.90 10.33
C LEU A 59 7.62 6.01 9.15
N LEU A 60 6.87 6.02 8.04
CA LEU A 60 7.08 5.12 6.92
C LEU A 60 7.26 5.95 5.65
N GLU A 61 8.50 6.02 5.17
CA GLU A 61 8.78 6.62 3.87
C GLU A 61 8.36 5.60 2.81
N GLU A 62 7.09 5.55 2.44
CA GLU A 62 6.53 4.49 1.59
C GLU A 62 7.15 4.46 0.19
N ASP A 63 7.71 5.58 -0.26
CA ASP A 63 8.52 5.67 -1.48
C ASP A 63 9.86 4.91 -1.39
N SER A 64 10.30 4.53 -0.19
CA SER A 64 11.45 3.62 0.01
C SER A 64 11.10 2.15 -0.28
N ILE A 65 9.82 1.79 -0.23
CA ILE A 65 9.35 0.43 -0.52
C ILE A 65 9.18 0.29 -2.02
N ARG A 66 9.92 -0.64 -2.63
CA ARG A 66 9.94 -0.80 -4.08
C ARG A 66 9.14 -2.00 -4.54
N VAL A 67 8.44 -1.82 -5.65
CA VAL A 67 7.76 -2.89 -6.39
C VAL A 67 8.07 -2.80 -7.88
N SER A 68 7.96 -3.94 -8.53
CA SER A 68 8.15 -4.06 -9.97
C SER A 68 6.88 -3.73 -10.74
N LEU A 69 7.02 -2.91 -11.78
CA LEU A 69 6.02 -2.66 -12.81
C LEU A 69 6.50 -3.19 -14.16
N LEU A 70 5.56 -3.32 -15.10
CA LEU A 70 5.83 -3.67 -16.51
C LEU A 70 6.73 -4.91 -16.63
N ASN A 71 6.31 -6.04 -16.06
CA ASN A 71 7.08 -7.30 -16.11
C ASN A 71 8.53 -7.19 -15.59
N ASN A 72 8.73 -6.49 -14.47
CA ASN A 72 10.04 -6.27 -13.83
C ASN A 72 10.99 -5.33 -14.60
N GLU A 73 10.49 -4.55 -15.57
CA GLU A 73 11.32 -3.58 -16.27
C GLU A 73 11.58 -2.31 -15.45
N ILE A 74 10.66 -1.95 -14.55
CA ILE A 74 10.75 -0.72 -13.77
C ILE A 74 10.51 -1.01 -12.29
N ASN A 75 11.42 -0.54 -11.44
CA ASN A 75 11.27 -0.54 -9.98
C ASN A 75 10.90 0.86 -9.51
N VAL A 76 9.74 1.00 -8.88
CA VAL A 76 9.23 2.29 -8.37
C VAL A 76 8.74 2.15 -6.94
N GLY A 77 8.50 3.28 -6.27
CA GLY A 77 7.84 3.30 -4.95
C GLY A 77 6.46 2.65 -5.00
N VAL A 78 6.11 1.87 -3.98
CA VAL A 78 4.85 1.09 -3.93
C VAL A 78 3.61 1.98 -4.01
N ARG A 79 3.66 3.17 -3.39
CA ARG A 79 2.58 4.17 -3.45
C ARG A 79 2.39 4.72 -4.86
N SER A 80 3.48 5.11 -5.52
CA SER A 80 3.45 5.56 -6.92
C SER A 80 2.90 4.45 -7.85
N ALA A 81 3.32 3.20 -7.62
CA ALA A 81 2.79 2.06 -8.37
C ALA A 81 1.30 1.83 -8.12
N ALA A 82 0.84 1.96 -6.88
CA ALA A 82 -0.56 1.80 -6.50
C ALA A 82 -1.45 2.84 -7.18
N TYR A 83 -1.07 4.13 -7.18
CA TYR A 83 -1.79 5.16 -7.93
C TYR A 83 -1.89 4.84 -9.42
N TYR A 84 -0.78 4.45 -10.05
CA TYR A 84 -0.75 4.08 -11.46
C TYR A 84 -1.72 2.93 -11.77
N GLN A 85 -1.68 1.86 -10.97
CA GLN A 85 -2.53 0.69 -11.20
C GLN A 85 -4.01 0.93 -10.84
N LYS A 86 -4.29 1.74 -9.82
CA LYS A 86 -5.65 2.22 -9.50
C LYS A 86 -6.24 3.01 -10.67
N GLY A 87 -5.47 3.92 -11.26
CA GLY A 87 -5.89 4.65 -12.46
C GLY A 87 -6.20 3.73 -13.65
N ASN A 88 -5.38 2.70 -13.87
CA ASN A 88 -5.64 1.67 -14.88
C ASN A 88 -6.92 0.86 -14.59
N ALA A 89 -7.19 0.54 -13.32
CA ALA A 89 -8.38 -0.18 -12.90
C ALA A 89 -9.64 0.67 -13.15
N PHE A 90 -9.64 1.94 -12.76
CA PHE A 90 -10.73 2.86 -13.06
C PHE A 90 -10.97 3.04 -14.57
N ARG A 91 -9.90 3.20 -15.34
CA ARG A 91 -10.00 3.25 -16.81
C ARG A 91 -10.63 1.97 -17.37
N SER A 92 -10.31 0.80 -16.83
CA SER A 92 -10.89 -0.48 -17.24
C SER A 92 -12.37 -0.61 -16.90
N LEU A 93 -12.84 0.11 -15.88
CA LEU A 93 -14.26 0.25 -15.52
C LEU A 93 -14.99 1.34 -16.32
N GLY A 94 -14.29 2.10 -17.17
CA GLY A 94 -14.86 3.27 -17.86
C GLY A 94 -15.09 4.49 -16.95
N MET A 95 -14.53 4.48 -15.74
CA MET A 95 -14.66 5.53 -14.73
C MET A 95 -13.46 6.49 -14.77
N THR A 96 -13.19 7.09 -15.93
CA THR A 96 -11.98 7.88 -16.16
C THR A 96 -11.85 9.08 -15.21
N ASP A 97 -12.98 9.69 -14.83
CA ASP A 97 -13.00 10.83 -13.90
C ASP A 97 -12.58 10.43 -12.48
N SER A 98 -12.80 9.16 -12.09
CA SER A 98 -12.34 8.63 -10.80
C SER A 98 -10.85 8.26 -10.79
N ALA A 99 -10.21 8.18 -11.95
CA ALA A 99 -8.77 7.85 -12.06
C ALA A 99 -7.84 9.01 -11.66
N ILE A 100 -8.38 10.22 -11.49
CA ILE A 100 -7.66 11.48 -11.24
C ILE A 100 -7.93 12.09 -9.86
N THR A 101 -8.72 11.41 -9.02
CA THR A 101 -9.04 11.82 -7.64
C THR A 101 -8.50 10.79 -6.66
#